data_AF-A0A496RKK1-F1
#
_entry.id   AF-A0A496RKK1-F1
#
_cell.length_a   1.000
_cell.length_b   1.000
_cell.length_c   1.000
_cell.angle_alpha   90.00
_cell.angle_beta   90.00
_cell.angle_gamma   90.00
#
_symmetry.space_group_name_H-M   'P 1'
#
loop_
_entity.id
_entity.type
_entity.pdbx_description
1 polymer ?
#
loop_
_entity_poly.entity_id
_entity_poly.type
_entity_poly.pdbx_seq_one_letter_code
_entity_poly.pdbx_strand_id
1 'polypeptide(L)'
;MSKKSMQIISNSAAQTMKIGSKIAKRLEKGDIICLFGDLGSGKTIFTKGLGRGLGITEKKIISPTFIFVREHKAKINLFHFDLYRLKDPEDISELGYEEYF
;
A
#
# COMPACT_ATOMS: atom_id res chain seq x y z
N MET A 1 -9.90 -20.62 -7.44
CA MET A 1 -9.75 -19.61 -8.51
C MET A 1 -8.32 -19.63 -9.02
N SER A 2 -8.09 -19.68 -10.33
CA SER A 2 -6.72 -19.62 -10.90
C SER A 2 -6.13 -18.23 -10.66
N LYS A 3 -4.93 -18.16 -10.05
CA LYS A 3 -4.20 -16.89 -9.86
C LYS A 3 -3.71 -16.42 -11.22
N LYS A 4 -4.25 -15.29 -11.72
CA LYS A 4 -3.69 -14.59 -12.87
C LYS A 4 -2.45 -13.83 -12.41
N SER A 5 -1.35 -13.96 -13.15
CA SER A 5 -0.11 -13.21 -12.91
C SER A 5 0.19 -12.26 -14.06
N MET A 6 0.90 -11.18 -13.75
CA MET A 6 1.38 -10.20 -14.72
C MET A 6 2.76 -9.72 -14.24
N GLN A 7 3.70 -9.57 -15.15
CA GLN A 7 5.03 -9.03 -14.88
C GLN A 7 5.18 -7.65 -15.53
N ILE A 8 5.66 -6.68 -14.76
CA ILE A 8 5.95 -5.33 -15.24
C ILE A 8 7.35 -4.96 -14.76
N ILE A 9 8.18 -4.45 -15.67
CA ILE A 9 9.50 -3.91 -15.34
C ILE A 9 9.38 -2.39 -15.17
N SER A 10 9.88 -1.88 -14.05
CA SER A 10 10.01 -0.45 -13.78
C SER A 10 11.48 -0.09 -13.63
N ASN A 11 11.93 0.91 -14.38
CA ASN A 11 13.32 1.37 -14.38
C ASN A 11 13.51 2.66 -13.56
N SER A 12 12.46 3.16 -12.89
CA SER A 12 12.57 4.37 -12.07
C SER A 12 11.45 4.48 -11.04
N ALA A 13 11.69 5.28 -9.99
CA ALA A 13 10.65 5.60 -9.00
C ALA A 13 9.40 6.23 -9.65
N ALA A 14 9.57 7.08 -10.66
CA ALA A 14 8.47 7.69 -11.41
C ALA A 14 7.63 6.65 -12.16
N GLN A 15 8.26 5.64 -12.77
CA GLN A 15 7.55 4.54 -13.41
C GLN A 15 6.78 3.71 -12.38
N THR A 16 7.39 3.38 -11.24
CA THR A 16 6.73 2.66 -10.13
C THR A 16 5.51 3.41 -9.61
N MET A 17 5.60 4.73 -9.41
CA MET A 17 4.45 5.56 -9.02
C MET A 17 3.35 5.56 -10.09
N LYS A 18 3.71 5.61 -11.38
CA LYS A 18 2.74 5.56 -12.48
C LYS A 18 2.00 4.22 -12.52
N ILE A 19 2.67 3.11 -12.20
CA ILE A 19 2.05 1.79 -12.08
C ILE A 19 1.03 1.79 -10.93
N GLY A 20 1.43 2.21 -9.73
CA GLY A 20 0.53 2.32 -8.58
C GLY A 20 -0.70 3.19 -8.88
N SER A 21 -0.51 4.35 -9.52
CA SER A 21 -1.62 5.24 -9.87
C SER A 21 -2.60 4.64 -10.88
N LYS A 22 -2.12 3.81 -11.82
CA LYS A 22 -3.01 3.09 -12.75
C LYS A 22 -3.81 2.01 -12.05
N ILE A 23 -3.21 1.30 -11.10
CA ILE A 23 -3.88 0.25 -10.31
C ILE A 23 -4.96 0.88 -9.43
N ALA A 24 -4.66 1.98 -8.74
CA ALA A 24 -5.60 2.69 -7.87
C ALA A 24 -6.93 3.06 -8.54
N LYS A 25 -6.92 3.36 -9.85
CA LYS A 25 -8.15 3.69 -10.61
C LYS A 25 -9.11 2.51 -10.79
N ARG A 26 -8.66 1.29 -10.52
CA ARG A 26 -9.43 0.06 -10.64
C ARG A 26 -9.81 -0.55 -9.28
N LEU A 27 -9.37 0.08 -8.19
CA LEU A 27 -9.66 -0.41 -6.86
C LEU A 27 -11.06 -0.03 -6.43
N GLU A 28 -11.66 -0.94 -5.67
CA GLU A 28 -12.93 -0.77 -5.00
C GLU A 28 -12.73 -0.74 -3.48
N LYS A 29 -13.75 -0.27 -2.75
CA LYS A 29 -13.71 -0.31 -1.28
C LYS A 29 -13.63 -1.77 -0.84
N GLY A 30 -12.70 -2.08 0.06
CA GLY A 30 -12.48 -3.44 0.59
C GLY A 30 -11.37 -4.21 -0.13
N ASP A 31 -10.80 -3.67 -1.22
CA ASP A 31 -9.64 -4.28 -1.85
C ASP A 31 -8.41 -4.27 -0.93
N ILE A 32 -7.75 -5.43 -0.83
CA ILE A 32 -6.52 -5.60 -0.04
C ILE A 32 -5.35 -5.81 -0.99
N ILE A 33 -4.31 -4.98 -0.84
CA ILE A 33 -3.06 -5.09 -1.60
C ILE A 33 -1.92 -5.46 -0.65
N CYS A 34 -1.40 -6.68 -0.80
CA CYS A 34 -0.20 -7.13 -0.08
C CYS A 34 1.05 -6.83 -0.92
N LEU A 35 1.99 -6.05 -0.38
CA LEU A 35 3.26 -5.72 -1.03
C LEU A 35 4.41 -6.51 -0.39
N PHE A 36 5.11 -7.31 -1.19
CA PHE A 36 6.25 -8.12 -0.74
C PHE A 36 7.55 -7.65 -1.39
N GLY A 37 8.66 -7.82 -0.66
CA GLY A 37 10.02 -7.54 -1.13
C GLY A 37 10.89 -6.87 -0.08
N ASP A 38 12.19 -6.78 -0.35
CA ASP A 38 13.20 -6.34 0.62
C ASP A 38 13.12 -4.84 0.99
N LEU A 39 13.87 -4.44 2.01
CA LEU A 39 14.06 -3.03 2.33
C LEU A 39 14.64 -2.29 1.10
N GLY A 40 14.04 -1.16 0.75
CA GLY A 40 14.45 -0.39 -0.43
C GLY A 40 13.90 -0.90 -1.77
N SER A 41 13.11 -1.98 -1.80
CA SER A 41 12.53 -2.53 -3.05
C SER A 41 11.49 -1.63 -3.74
N GLY A 42 11.09 -0.52 -3.12
CA GLY A 42 10.16 0.45 -3.70
C GLY A 42 8.70 0.30 -3.29
N LYS A 43 8.37 -0.53 -2.28
CA LYS A 43 7.00 -0.68 -1.73
C LYS A 43 6.32 0.66 -1.38
N THR A 44 7.02 1.55 -0.69
CA THR A 44 6.50 2.88 -0.33
C THR A 44 6.34 3.78 -1.56
N ILE A 45 7.21 3.65 -2.57
CA ILE A 45 7.09 4.39 -3.84
C ILE A 45 5.85 3.94 -4.60
N PHE A 46 5.59 2.63 -4.65
CA PHE A 46 4.36 2.09 -5.22
C PHE A 46 3.12 2.62 -4.49
N THR A 47 3.15 2.64 -3.16
CA THR A 47 2.06 3.15 -2.32
C THR A 47 1.80 4.65 -2.51
N LYS A 48 2.86 5.46 -2.73
CA LYS A 48 2.71 6.87 -3.16
C LYS A 48 1.95 6.99 -4.49
N GLY A 49 2.27 6.11 -5.44
CA GLY A 49 1.55 5.99 -6.70
C GLY A 49 0.07 5.66 -6.51
N LEU A 50 -0.24 4.68 -5.65
CA LEU A 50 -1.62 4.35 -5.28
C LEU A 50 -2.35 5.57 -4.71
N GLY A 51 -1.76 6.21 -3.69
CA GLY A 51 -2.32 7.39 -3.05
C GLY A 51 -2.63 8.50 -4.06
N ARG A 52 -1.70 8.78 -4.99
CA ARG A 52 -1.92 9.72 -6.09
C ARG A 52 -3.13 9.36 -6.95
N GLY A 53 -3.29 8.08 -7.31
CA GLY A 53 -4.44 7.61 -8.11
C GLY A 53 -5.78 7.75 -7.37
N LEU A 54 -5.75 7.71 -6.03
CA LEU A 54 -6.91 7.93 -5.16
C LEU A 54 -7.16 9.43 -4.84
N GLY A 55 -6.32 10.34 -5.33
CA GLY A 55 -6.43 11.78 -5.07
C GLY A 55 -5.75 12.26 -3.78
N ILE A 56 -4.90 11.43 -3.16
CA ILE A 56 -4.10 11.79 -1.99
C ILE A 56 -2.79 12.42 -2.45
N THR A 57 -2.37 13.51 -1.80
CA THR A 57 -1.10 14.15 -2.12
C THR A 57 0.08 13.26 -1.70
N GLU A 58 1.05 13.09 -2.60
CA GLU A 58 2.22 12.20 -2.38
C GLU A 58 2.99 12.53 -1.08
N LYS A 59 3.04 13.83 -0.70
CA LYS A 59 3.68 14.30 0.54
C LYS A 59 3.04 13.74 1.82
N LYS A 60 1.76 13.34 1.76
CA LYS A 60 1.06 12.75 2.90
C LYS A 60 1.34 11.26 3.07
N ILE A 61 1.84 10.58 2.02
CA ILE A 61 2.15 9.15 2.06
C ILE A 61 3.60 8.97 2.51
N ILE A 62 3.75 8.63 3.78
CA ILE A 62 5.02 8.26 4.42
C ILE A 62 4.90 6.87 5.03
N SER A 63 6.01 6.14 5.14
CA SER A 63 5.98 4.79 5.70
C SER A 63 5.54 4.85 7.17
N PRO A 64 4.54 4.06 7.59
CA PRO A 64 4.08 3.99 8.97
C PRO A 64 4.96 3.07 9.83
N THR A 65 6.26 2.97 9.53
CA THR A 65 7.19 2.00 10.13
C THR A 65 7.25 2.02 11.67
N PHE A 66 6.79 3.11 12.33
CA PHE A 66 6.73 3.23 13.79
C PHE A 66 5.31 3.19 14.38
N ILE A 67 4.28 3.35 13.55
CA ILE A 67 2.88 3.45 14.01
C ILE A 67 1.98 2.38 13.40
N PHE A 68 2.58 1.42 12.68
CA PHE A 68 1.99 0.27 11.99
C PHE A 68 0.99 0.62 10.88
N VAL A 69 0.07 1.57 11.09
CA VAL A 69 -0.95 2.00 10.14
C VAL A 69 -0.98 3.52 9.97
N ARG A 70 -1.23 3.99 8.74
CA ARG A 70 -1.63 5.36 8.44
C ARG A 70 -2.90 5.38 7.62
N GLU A 71 -3.82 6.23 8.05
CA GLU A 71 -5.07 6.45 7.34
C GLU A 71 -4.99 7.71 6.49
N HIS A 72 -5.42 7.59 5.24
CA HIS A 72 -5.48 8.69 4.31
C HIS A 72 -6.89 8.82 3.74
N LYS A 73 -7.57 9.90 4.11
CA LYS A 73 -8.91 10.23 3.61
C LYS A 73 -8.85 10.53 2.11
N ALA A 74 -9.71 9.86 1.36
CA ALA A 74 -9.89 10.02 -0.08
C ALA A 74 -11.28 9.53 -0.48
N LYS A 75 -11.59 9.49 -1.79
CA LYS A 75 -12.84 8.90 -2.27
C LYS A 75 -12.99 7.44 -1.81
N ILE A 76 -11.88 6.70 -1.80
CA ILE A 76 -11.73 5.41 -1.15
C ILE A 76 -10.57 5.59 -0.18
N ASN A 77 -10.82 5.40 1.12
CA ASN A 77 -9.79 5.57 2.14
C ASN A 77 -8.63 4.59 1.89
N LEU A 78 -7.40 5.08 2.03
CA LEU A 78 -6.21 4.25 1.98
C LEU A 78 -5.70 4.01 3.39
N PHE A 79 -5.72 2.76 3.83
CA PHE A 79 -5.10 2.29 5.05
C PHE A 79 -3.76 1.65 4.69
N HIS A 80 -2.68 2.36 4.97
CA HIS A 80 -1.33 1.89 4.67
C HIS A 80 -0.77 1.20 5.91
N PHE A 81 -0.56 -0.12 5.82
CA PHE A 81 0.11 -0.91 6.85
C PHE A 81 1.58 -1.16 6.49
N ASP A 82 2.47 -1.06 7.47
CA ASP A 82 3.88 -1.45 7.35
C ASP A 82 4.23 -2.38 8.51
N LEU A 83 4.22 -3.68 8.21
CA LEU A 83 4.40 -4.76 9.18
C LEU A 83 5.87 -5.20 9.31
N TYR A 84 6.83 -4.46 8.74
CA TYR A 84 8.25 -4.83 8.74
C TYR A 84 8.81 -5.10 10.15
N ARG A 85 8.23 -4.49 11.19
CA ARG A 85 8.66 -4.62 12.59
C ARG A 85 7.82 -5.59 13.42
N LEU A 86 6.74 -6.13 12.85
CA LEU A 86 5.94 -7.12 13.52
C LEU A 86 6.78 -8.40 13.64
N LYS A 87 6.88 -8.97 14.85
CA LYS A 87 7.66 -10.20 15.07
C LYS A 87 6.77 -11.42 15.04
N ASP A 88 5.56 -11.29 15.58
CA ASP A 88 4.55 -12.33 15.55
C ASP A 88 3.35 -11.85 14.73
N PRO A 89 2.85 -12.65 13.75
CA PRO A 89 1.56 -12.36 13.10
C PRO A 89 0.42 -12.11 14.08
N GLU A 90 0.45 -12.72 15.26
CA GLU A 90 -0.57 -12.55 16.31
C GLU A 90 -0.58 -11.12 16.88
N ASP A 91 0.57 -10.43 16.89
CA ASP A 91 0.68 -9.02 17.31
C ASP A 91 -0.20 -8.08 16.46
N ILE A 92 -0.61 -8.50 15.25
CA ILE A 92 -1.49 -7.68 14.41
C ILE A 92 -2.90 -7.57 14.99
N SER A 93 -3.36 -8.60 15.72
CA SER A 93 -4.66 -8.62 16.38
C SER A 93 -4.76 -7.55 17.47
N GLU A 94 -3.66 -7.33 18.19
CA GLU A 94 -3.54 -6.27 19.21
C GLU A 94 -3.62 -4.85 18.63
N LEU A 95 -3.34 -4.69 17.32
CA LEU A 95 -3.46 -3.41 16.62
C LEU A 95 -4.90 -3.04 16.23
N GLY A 96 -5.88 -3.92 16.50
CA GLY A 96 -7.28 -3.67 16.13
C GLY A 96 -7.49 -3.63 14.61
N TYR A 97 -6.69 -4.38 13.85
CA TYR A 97 -6.70 -4.33 12.38
C TYR A 97 -8.07 -4.72 11.78
N GLU A 98 -8.91 -5.42 12.55
CA GLU A 98 -10.26 -5.84 12.18
C GLU A 98 -11.21 -4.66 11.91
N GLU A 99 -10.96 -3.48 12.49
CA GLU A 99 -11.77 -2.27 12.30
C GLU A 99 -11.66 -1.68 10.87
N TYR A 100 -10.73 -2.19 10.05
CA TYR A 100 -10.42 -1.67 8.72
C TYR A 100 -11.07 -2.44 7.55
N PHE A 101 -11.85 -3.49 7.83
CA PHE A 101 -12.55 -4.31 6.82
C PHE A 101 -14.05 -4.02 6.73
#